data_AF-A0A1H2QZ09-F1
#
_entry.id   AF-A0A1H2QZ09-F1
#
_cell.length_a   1.000
_cell.length_b   1.000
_cell.length_c   1.000
_cell.angle_alpha   90.00
_cell.angle_beta   90.00
_cell.angle_gamma   90.00
#
_symmetry.space_group_name_H-M   'P 1'
#
loop_
_entity.id
_entity.type
_entity.pdbx_description
1 polymer ?
#
loop_
_entity_poly.entity_id
_entity_poly.type
_entity_poly.pdbx_seq_one_letter_code
_entity_poly.pdbx_strand_id
1 'polypeptide(L)'
;MLAVAVVVSLPEQLTHVYRNGVRIGVSTCSTGKPGHDTPTGVFTVLEKDTDHKSSTYNNAPMPNMNRLTWDGVALHAGKLPGYPASHGCVRLPYAFSEKLWTVTHPGTPVIIAGSHSDPWELTHPGLVLGAYAEEELEDAVAGLEGKRHPSDWKAASEYPVTTVIASTADGRIVTDNPMHPDRRSGQDFVIMTSA
;
A
#
# COMPACT_ATOMS: atom_id res chain seq x y z
N MET A 1 13.25 9.62 -7.09
CA MET A 1 12.75 8.34 -7.64
C MET A 1 11.26 8.56 -7.96
N LEU A 2 10.68 7.96 -9.00
CA LEU A 2 9.25 8.19 -9.33
C LEU A 2 8.35 7.52 -8.28
N ALA A 3 7.29 8.18 -7.84
CA ALA A 3 6.41 7.71 -6.78
C ALA A 3 5.67 6.45 -7.21
N VAL A 4 5.69 5.39 -6.39
CA VAL A 4 4.96 4.14 -6.65
C VAL A 4 3.95 3.91 -5.54
N ALA A 5 2.74 3.48 -5.90
CA ALA A 5 1.70 3.08 -4.95
C ALA A 5 1.03 1.78 -5.41
N VAL A 6 0.58 0.98 -4.46
CA VAL A 6 -0.17 -0.26 -4.73
C VAL A 6 -1.55 -0.17 -4.11
N VAL A 7 -2.58 -0.53 -4.86
CA VAL A 7 -3.96 -0.65 -4.36
C VAL A 7 -4.42 -2.09 -4.57
N VAL A 8 -4.81 -2.76 -3.49
CA VAL A 8 -5.40 -4.10 -3.51
C VAL A 8 -6.90 -3.94 -3.28
N SER A 9 -7.70 -4.31 -4.27
CA SER A 9 -9.15 -4.40 -4.13
C SER A 9 -9.51 -5.82 -3.69
N LEU A 10 -9.96 -5.96 -2.44
CA LEU A 10 -10.54 -7.19 -1.91
C LEU A 10 -11.81 -7.62 -2.66
N PRO A 11 -12.80 -6.75 -2.94
CA PRO A 11 -14.02 -7.18 -3.62
C PRO A 11 -13.77 -7.66 -5.05
N GLU A 12 -12.82 -7.04 -5.76
CA GLU A 12 -12.48 -7.45 -7.14
C GLU A 12 -11.41 -8.55 -7.20
N GLN A 13 -10.73 -8.85 -6.08
CA GLN A 13 -9.53 -9.71 -6.03
C GLN A 13 -8.47 -9.26 -7.04
N LEU A 14 -8.21 -7.95 -7.08
CA LEU A 14 -7.23 -7.32 -7.97
C LEU A 14 -6.17 -6.55 -7.19
N THR A 15 -4.98 -6.45 -7.77
CA THR A 15 -3.87 -5.61 -7.31
C THR A 15 -3.45 -4.68 -8.42
N HIS A 16 -3.57 -3.38 -8.19
CA HIS A 16 -3.27 -2.28 -9.10
C HIS A 16 -1.98 -1.60 -8.65
N VAL A 17 -1.12 -1.26 -9.60
CA VAL A 17 0.17 -0.61 -9.33
C VAL A 17 0.22 0.69 -10.09
N TYR A 18 0.50 1.77 -9.38
CA TYR A 18 0.55 3.13 -9.90
C TYR A 18 1.98 3.64 -9.85
N ARG A 19 2.37 4.42 -10.86
CA ARG A 19 3.58 5.23 -10.86
C ARG A 19 3.21 6.65 -11.23
N ASN A 20 3.51 7.61 -10.36
CA ASN A 20 3.09 9.01 -10.48
C ASN A 20 1.58 9.13 -10.78
N GLY A 21 0.76 8.41 -10.01
CA GLY A 21 -0.70 8.43 -10.16
C GLY A 21 -1.26 7.69 -11.40
N VAL A 22 -0.42 7.21 -12.32
CA VAL A 22 -0.85 6.46 -13.52
C VAL A 22 -0.66 4.97 -13.30
N ARG A 23 -1.69 4.16 -13.58
CA ARG A 23 -1.61 2.70 -13.44
C ARG A 23 -0.64 2.10 -14.45
N ILE A 24 0.40 1.45 -13.93
CA ILE A 24 1.43 0.74 -14.71
C ILE A 24 1.26 -0.79 -14.69
N GLY A 25 0.33 -1.31 -13.88
CA GLY A 25 0.05 -2.73 -13.80
C GLY A 25 -1.25 -3.05 -13.09
N VAL A 26 -1.84 -4.18 -13.46
CA VAL A 26 -2.96 -4.80 -12.75
C VAL A 26 -2.80 -6.32 -12.81
N SER A 27 -3.15 -7.02 -11.74
CA SER A 27 -3.14 -8.48 -11.69
C SER A 27 -4.23 -9.00 -10.77
N THR A 28 -4.64 -10.25 -11.00
CA THR A 28 -5.44 -10.98 -10.02
C THR A 28 -4.64 -11.24 -8.76
N CYS A 29 -5.33 -11.35 -7.64
CA CYS A 29 -4.74 -11.79 -6.39
C CYS A 29 -5.62 -12.86 -5.70
N SER A 30 -5.10 -13.46 -4.64
CA SER A 30 -5.88 -14.30 -3.74
C SER A 30 -5.57 -13.91 -2.30
N THR A 31 -6.55 -13.31 -1.64
CA THR A 31 -6.45 -12.73 -0.30
C THR A 31 -6.88 -13.71 0.78
N GLY A 32 -7.00 -13.23 2.01
CA GLY A 32 -7.39 -14.01 3.20
C GLY A 32 -8.75 -14.69 3.07
N LYS A 33 -8.81 -15.97 3.42
CA LYS A 33 -10.09 -16.71 3.53
C LYS A 33 -10.87 -16.27 4.79
N PRO A 34 -12.18 -16.57 4.88
CA PRO A 34 -12.96 -16.29 6.09
C PRO A 34 -12.26 -16.81 7.36
N GLY A 35 -12.14 -15.96 8.37
CA GLY A 35 -11.44 -16.25 9.63
C GLY A 35 -9.91 -16.04 9.58
N HIS A 36 -9.38 -15.67 8.42
CA HIS A 36 -8.00 -15.20 8.22
C HIS A 36 -8.00 -14.03 7.24
N ASP A 37 -8.89 -13.08 7.47
CA ASP A 37 -9.16 -11.99 6.55
C ASP A 37 -7.90 -11.15 6.31
N THR A 38 -7.72 -10.66 5.09
CA THR A 38 -6.68 -9.68 4.81
C THR A 38 -7.14 -8.34 5.41
N PRO A 39 -6.34 -7.69 6.26
CA PRO A 39 -6.74 -6.44 6.88
C PRO A 39 -6.84 -5.33 5.83
N THR A 40 -7.88 -4.51 5.92
CA THR A 40 -8.03 -3.28 5.13
C THR A 40 -7.24 -2.12 5.75
N GLY A 41 -6.97 -1.10 4.95
CA GLY A 41 -6.31 0.14 5.37
C GLY A 41 -5.02 0.44 4.60
N VAL A 42 -4.25 1.39 5.15
CA VAL A 42 -2.97 1.84 4.59
C VAL A 42 -1.80 1.15 5.30
N PHE A 43 -0.89 0.67 4.47
CA PHE A 43 0.35 0.05 4.87
C PHE A 43 1.49 0.69 4.09
N THR A 44 2.70 0.40 4.54
CA THR A 44 3.90 0.63 3.75
C THR A 44 4.66 -0.68 3.65
N VAL A 45 5.43 -0.83 2.58
CA VAL A 45 6.38 -1.94 2.50
C VAL A 45 7.44 -1.75 3.58
N LEU A 46 7.48 -2.65 4.57
CA LEU A 46 8.43 -2.62 5.68
C LEU A 46 9.75 -3.30 5.32
N GLU A 47 9.64 -4.43 4.62
CA GLU A 47 10.77 -5.31 4.29
C GLU A 47 10.51 -5.97 2.94
N LYS A 48 11.59 -6.29 2.22
CA LYS A 48 11.56 -7.00 0.95
C LYS A 48 12.53 -8.18 0.97
N ASP A 49 12.08 -9.33 0.50
CA ASP A 49 12.88 -10.56 0.44
C ASP A 49 12.42 -11.42 -0.74
N THR A 50 13.33 -11.77 -1.66
CA THR A 50 13.01 -12.56 -2.85
C THR A 50 12.72 -14.02 -2.55
N ASP A 51 13.32 -14.56 -1.47
CA ASP A 51 13.30 -16.00 -1.15
C ASP A 51 12.72 -16.27 0.25
N HIS A 52 11.82 -15.39 0.70
CA HIS A 52 11.26 -15.46 2.04
C HIS A 52 10.57 -16.79 2.34
N LYS A 53 10.68 -17.23 3.59
CA LYS A 53 9.97 -18.41 4.12
C LYS A 53 9.26 -18.05 5.40
N SER A 54 7.97 -18.39 5.48
CA SER A 54 7.17 -18.11 6.67
C SER A 54 7.64 -18.95 7.86
N SER A 55 8.08 -18.29 8.94
CA SER A 55 8.38 -18.95 10.21
C SER A 55 7.13 -19.52 10.89
N THR A 56 5.98 -18.86 10.73
CA THR A 56 4.70 -19.28 11.30
C THR A 56 4.07 -20.46 10.57
N TYR A 57 4.27 -20.57 9.24
CA TYR A 57 3.65 -21.60 8.41
C TYR A 57 4.66 -22.63 7.90
N ASN A 58 5.39 -23.27 8.83
CA ASN A 58 6.30 -24.40 8.55
C ASN A 58 7.26 -24.17 7.37
N ASN A 59 7.90 -23.00 7.32
CA ASN A 59 8.80 -22.59 6.24
C ASN A 59 8.16 -22.57 4.84
N ALA A 60 6.85 -22.35 4.76
CA ALA A 60 6.16 -22.20 3.49
C ALA A 60 6.81 -21.06 2.66
N PRO A 61 7.11 -21.30 1.38
CA PRO A 61 7.77 -20.31 0.54
C PRO A 61 6.84 -19.13 0.25
N MET A 62 7.40 -17.93 0.34
CA MET A 62 6.75 -16.65 0.03
C MET A 62 7.64 -15.83 -0.93
N PRO A 63 7.85 -16.28 -2.17
CA PRO A 63 8.78 -15.62 -3.08
C PRO A 63 8.37 -14.17 -3.38
N ASN A 64 9.34 -13.29 -3.59
CA ASN A 64 9.14 -11.86 -3.89
C ASN A 64 8.29 -11.14 -2.82
N MET A 65 8.53 -11.44 -1.54
CA MET A 65 7.81 -10.85 -0.43
C MET A 65 8.02 -9.34 -0.34
N ASN A 66 6.92 -8.63 -0.14
CA ASN A 66 6.85 -7.26 0.35
C ASN A 66 6.04 -7.28 1.65
N ARG A 67 6.71 -7.19 2.81
CA ARG A 67 6.08 -7.24 4.14
C ARG A 67 5.31 -5.96 4.39
N LEU A 68 4.08 -6.06 4.89
CA LEU A 68 3.22 -4.93 5.24
C LEU A 68 3.08 -4.75 6.75
N THR A 69 3.21 -5.84 7.49
CA THR A 69 3.07 -5.85 8.95
C THR A 69 4.05 -6.81 9.59
N TRP A 70 4.43 -6.54 10.83
CA TRP A 70 5.31 -7.41 11.60
C TRP A 70 4.64 -8.70 12.09
N ASP A 71 3.30 -8.73 12.13
CA ASP A 71 2.52 -9.94 12.42
C ASP A 71 2.37 -10.87 11.20
N GLY A 72 2.89 -10.47 10.03
CA GLY A 72 3.15 -11.38 8.90
C GLY A 72 2.27 -11.20 7.67
N VAL A 73 1.51 -10.11 7.54
CA VAL A 73 0.78 -9.78 6.29
C VAL A 73 1.77 -9.24 5.27
N ALA A 74 1.71 -9.77 4.04
CA ALA A 74 2.60 -9.42 2.95
C ALA A 74 1.94 -9.59 1.58
N LEU A 75 2.49 -8.93 0.56
CA LEU A 75 2.30 -9.32 -0.84
C LEU A 75 3.42 -10.27 -1.24
N HIS A 76 3.10 -11.40 -1.87
CA HIS A 76 4.12 -12.35 -2.33
C HIS A 76 3.56 -13.28 -3.42
N ALA A 77 4.44 -14.00 -4.12
CA ALA A 77 4.03 -15.03 -5.06
C ALA A 77 3.33 -16.19 -4.35
N GLY A 78 2.25 -16.73 -4.93
CA GLY A 78 1.58 -17.90 -4.36
C GLY A 78 0.57 -18.55 -5.29
N LYS A 79 -0.17 -19.54 -4.77
CA LYS A 79 -1.26 -20.20 -5.49
C LYS A 79 -2.49 -19.30 -5.57
N LEU A 80 -3.08 -19.14 -6.75
CA LEU A 80 -4.30 -18.35 -6.95
C LEU A 80 -5.44 -19.26 -7.44
N PRO A 81 -6.32 -19.74 -6.54
CA PRO A 81 -7.42 -20.62 -6.94
C PRO A 81 -8.63 -19.88 -7.53
N GLY A 82 -8.55 -18.55 -7.69
CA GLY A 82 -9.64 -17.71 -8.19
C GLY A 82 -10.59 -17.15 -7.11
N TYR A 83 -10.27 -17.36 -5.83
CA TYR A 83 -11.03 -16.85 -4.69
C TYR A 83 -10.10 -16.60 -3.48
N PRO A 84 -10.55 -15.89 -2.42
CA PRO A 84 -9.76 -15.68 -1.21
C PRO A 84 -9.45 -17.01 -0.51
N ALA A 85 -8.18 -17.32 -0.34
CA ALA A 85 -7.72 -18.63 0.14
C ALA A 85 -6.37 -18.59 0.89
N SER A 86 -5.83 -17.40 1.19
CA SER A 86 -4.62 -17.25 2.00
C SER A 86 -4.94 -17.21 3.49
N HIS A 87 -3.92 -17.09 4.33
CA HIS A 87 -4.06 -16.82 5.77
C HIS A 87 -3.84 -15.32 6.11
N GLY A 88 -4.24 -14.42 5.21
CA GLY A 88 -4.18 -12.97 5.39
C GLY A 88 -3.28 -12.26 4.38
N CYS A 89 -2.27 -12.94 3.83
CA CYS A 89 -1.42 -12.38 2.77
C CYS A 89 -2.16 -12.15 1.45
N VAL A 90 -1.63 -11.25 0.63
CA VAL A 90 -2.09 -11.03 -0.76
C VAL A 90 -1.20 -11.86 -1.69
N ARG A 91 -1.72 -12.97 -2.21
CA ARG A 91 -0.96 -13.84 -3.12
C ARG A 91 -1.09 -13.38 -4.56
N LEU A 92 0.02 -13.31 -5.27
CA LEU A 92 0.12 -12.82 -6.65
C LEU A 92 0.66 -13.89 -7.60
N PRO A 93 0.39 -13.81 -8.91
CA PRO A 93 1.10 -14.62 -9.90
C PRO A 93 2.60 -14.37 -9.83
N TYR A 94 3.40 -15.41 -9.99
CA TYR A 94 4.86 -15.34 -9.84
C TYR A 94 5.48 -14.22 -10.71
N ALA A 95 5.21 -14.23 -12.02
CA ALA A 95 5.74 -13.25 -12.96
C ALA A 95 5.30 -11.80 -12.66
N PHE A 96 4.12 -11.60 -12.06
CA PHE A 96 3.68 -10.28 -11.63
C PHE A 96 4.40 -9.86 -10.34
N SER A 97 4.55 -10.77 -9.39
CA SER A 97 5.25 -10.52 -8.12
C SER A 97 6.72 -10.13 -8.32
N GLU A 98 7.42 -10.72 -9.29
CA GLU A 98 8.79 -10.33 -9.66
C GLU A 98 8.83 -8.87 -10.11
N LYS A 99 7.96 -8.50 -11.06
CA LYS A 99 7.87 -7.12 -11.56
C LYS A 99 7.48 -6.14 -10.45
N LEU A 100 6.50 -6.49 -9.63
CA LEU A 100 6.09 -5.68 -8.49
C LEU A 100 7.27 -5.45 -7.55
N TRP A 101 8.00 -6.51 -7.21
CA TRP A 101 9.16 -6.43 -6.33
C TRP A 101 10.25 -5.50 -6.90
N THR A 102 10.45 -5.45 -8.22
CA THR A 102 11.43 -4.51 -8.82
C THR A 102 11.02 -3.03 -8.72
N VAL A 103 9.72 -2.73 -8.67
CA VAL A 103 9.23 -1.33 -8.69
C VAL A 103 8.90 -0.78 -7.31
N THR A 104 8.64 -1.63 -6.32
CA THR A 104 8.42 -1.21 -4.93
C THR A 104 9.73 -1.17 -4.16
N HIS A 105 9.79 -0.34 -3.13
CA HIS A 105 10.88 -0.22 -2.16
C HIS A 105 10.32 -0.14 -0.74
N PRO A 106 11.14 -0.30 0.32
CA PRO A 106 10.68 0.00 1.67
C PRO A 106 10.14 1.43 1.74
N GLY A 107 8.99 1.62 2.37
CA GLY A 107 8.23 2.88 2.38
C GLY A 107 7.19 3.01 1.26
N THR A 108 7.20 2.17 0.21
CA THR A 108 6.16 2.22 -0.82
C THR A 108 4.76 2.02 -0.20
N PRO A 109 3.82 2.95 -0.39
CA PRO A 109 2.46 2.82 0.13
C PRO A 109 1.72 1.66 -0.53
N VAL A 110 1.03 0.88 0.31
CA VAL A 110 0.13 -0.19 -0.09
C VAL A 110 -1.19 0.01 0.59
N ILE A 111 -2.23 0.06 -0.21
CA ILE A 111 -3.61 0.24 0.20
C ILE A 111 -4.31 -1.09 0.03
N ILE A 112 -5.08 -1.50 1.02
CA ILE A 112 -5.96 -2.66 0.92
C ILE A 112 -7.40 -2.17 1.16
N ALA A 113 -8.20 -2.16 0.10
CA ALA A 113 -9.57 -1.65 0.10
C ALA A 113 -10.59 -2.79 0.00
N GLY A 114 -11.71 -2.65 0.70
CA GLY A 114 -12.79 -3.63 0.79
C GLY A 114 -13.68 -3.49 2.04
N SER A 115 -13.45 -2.47 2.87
CA SER A 115 -14.36 -2.05 3.92
C SER A 115 -15.66 -1.54 3.30
N HIS A 116 -16.78 -1.66 4.02
CA HIS A 116 -18.04 -1.06 3.60
C HIS A 116 -17.97 0.49 3.55
N SER A 117 -17.06 1.10 4.33
CA SER A 117 -16.84 2.55 4.33
C SER A 117 -15.91 3.03 3.21
N ASP A 118 -15.23 2.11 2.52
CA ASP A 118 -14.23 2.51 1.54
C ASP A 118 -14.88 3.22 0.34
N PRO A 119 -14.29 4.34 -0.14
CA PRO A 119 -14.67 4.97 -1.38
C PRO A 119 -14.75 4.00 -2.55
N TRP A 120 -15.71 4.24 -3.44
CA TRP A 120 -15.93 3.42 -4.63
C TRP A 120 -14.67 3.34 -5.51
N GLU A 121 -13.92 4.43 -5.61
CA GLU A 121 -12.70 4.57 -6.41
C GLU A 121 -11.53 3.73 -5.87
N LEU A 122 -11.53 3.40 -4.58
CA LEU A 122 -10.50 2.54 -3.98
C LEU A 122 -10.83 1.06 -4.12
N THR A 123 -12.12 0.72 -4.14
CA THR A 123 -12.60 -0.64 -4.38
C THR A 123 -12.69 -0.98 -5.87
N HIS A 124 -12.77 0.03 -6.76
CA HIS A 124 -12.81 -0.11 -8.21
C HIS A 124 -11.81 0.86 -8.91
N PRO A 125 -10.50 0.67 -8.74
CA PRO A 125 -9.51 1.65 -9.17
C PRO A 125 -9.44 1.85 -10.69
N GLY A 126 -9.43 3.11 -11.12
CA GLY A 126 -9.31 3.54 -12.52
C GLY A 126 -7.87 3.55 -13.07
N LEU A 127 -7.70 4.07 -14.29
CA LEU A 127 -6.38 4.25 -14.92
C LEU A 127 -5.52 5.31 -14.22
N VAL A 128 -6.19 6.35 -13.72
CA VAL A 128 -5.58 7.42 -12.93
C VAL A 128 -6.08 7.29 -11.50
N LEU A 129 -5.17 7.36 -10.55
CA LEU A 129 -5.48 7.43 -9.13
C LEU A 129 -6.11 8.81 -8.89
N GLY A 130 -7.42 8.82 -8.59
CA GLY A 130 -8.30 9.96 -8.87
C GLY A 130 -7.88 11.32 -8.28
N ALA A 131 -8.04 12.37 -9.10
CA ALA A 131 -7.82 13.79 -8.80
C ALA A 131 -8.90 14.46 -7.93
N TYR A 132 -9.80 13.69 -7.31
CA TYR A 132 -10.74 14.20 -6.29
C TYR A 132 -10.04 14.64 -4.99
N ALA A 133 -8.72 14.49 -4.94
CA ALA A 133 -7.88 14.94 -3.86
C ALA A 133 -7.73 16.46 -3.77
N GLU A 134 -7.87 17.25 -4.84
CA GLU A 134 -7.46 18.68 -4.80
C GLU A 134 -8.26 19.55 -3.82
N GLU A 135 -9.59 19.42 -3.77
CA GLU A 135 -10.43 20.24 -2.88
C GLU A 135 -10.31 19.77 -1.41
N GLU A 136 -10.27 18.45 -1.16
CA GLU A 136 -10.00 17.91 0.18
C GLU A 136 -8.53 18.10 0.62
N LEU A 137 -7.58 18.21 -0.32
CA LEU A 137 -6.17 18.56 -0.10
C LEU A 137 -6.04 20.00 0.36
N GLU A 138 -6.74 20.93 -0.29
CA GLU A 138 -6.73 22.34 0.10
C GLU A 138 -7.27 22.51 1.53
N ASP A 139 -8.36 21.83 1.87
CA ASP A 139 -8.91 21.83 3.23
C ASP A 139 -8.00 21.13 4.27
N ALA A 140 -7.40 19.98 3.90
CA ALA A 140 -6.48 19.26 4.78
C ALA A 140 -5.15 20.01 4.97
N VAL A 141 -4.62 20.68 3.95
CA VAL A 141 -3.41 21.52 4.00
C VAL A 141 -3.65 22.81 4.75
N ALA A 142 -4.80 23.45 4.58
CA ALA A 142 -5.21 24.60 5.37
C ALA A 142 -5.25 24.25 6.87
N GLY A 143 -5.64 23.02 7.22
CA GLY A 143 -5.58 22.49 8.60
C GLY A 143 -4.17 22.22 9.15
N LEU A 144 -3.11 22.32 8.33
CA LEU A 144 -1.71 22.05 8.71
C LEU A 144 -0.86 23.31 8.89
N GLU A 145 -1.42 24.52 8.66
CA GLU A 145 -0.75 25.80 8.96
C GLU A 145 -0.44 25.92 10.46
N GLY A 146 0.66 25.30 10.89
CA GLY A 146 1.10 25.29 12.29
C GLY A 146 2.00 24.11 12.67
N LYS A 147 1.99 23.00 11.93
CA LYS A 147 2.83 21.83 12.20
C LYS A 147 4.07 21.84 11.29
N ARG A 148 5.03 22.73 11.59
CA ARG A 148 6.32 22.76 10.86
C ARG A 148 7.12 21.48 11.11
N HIS A 149 7.77 21.02 10.05
CA HIS A 149 8.69 19.89 10.03
C HIS A 149 9.83 20.07 11.06
N PRO A 150 10.30 19.01 11.75
CA PRO A 150 11.50 19.08 12.59
C PRO A 150 12.70 19.59 11.78
N SER A 151 13.41 20.57 12.32
CA SER A 151 14.48 21.30 11.62
C SER A 151 15.74 20.46 11.33
N ASP A 152 15.82 19.25 11.87
CA ASP A 152 16.98 18.36 11.84
C ASP A 152 16.85 17.20 10.84
N TRP A 153 15.74 17.12 10.09
CA TRP A 153 15.54 16.10 9.07
C TRP A 153 16.31 16.39 7.78
N LYS A 154 17.45 15.73 7.57
CA LYS A 154 18.32 15.90 6.38
C LYS A 154 17.95 15.02 5.17
N ALA A 155 17.05 14.04 5.31
CA ALA A 155 16.76 13.05 4.26
C ALA A 155 15.75 13.54 3.20
N ALA A 156 15.05 14.65 3.44
CA ALA A 156 14.06 15.20 2.52
C ALA A 156 14.66 15.72 1.19
N SER A 157 15.96 16.02 1.13
CA SER A 157 16.63 16.43 -0.11
C SER A 157 17.04 15.26 -1.00
N GLU A 158 17.17 14.05 -0.45
CA GLU A 158 17.61 12.86 -1.18
C GLU A 158 16.42 12.03 -1.70
N TYR A 159 15.31 12.05 -0.96
CA TYR A 159 14.04 11.44 -1.35
C TYR A 159 12.92 12.48 -1.14
N PRO A 160 12.63 13.33 -2.15
CA PRO A 160 11.51 14.26 -2.02
C PRO A 160 10.23 13.46 -1.81
N VAL A 161 9.39 13.91 -0.88
CA VAL A 161 8.04 13.38 -0.72
C VAL A 161 7.30 13.62 -2.02
N THR A 162 6.99 12.56 -2.76
CA THR A 162 6.23 12.66 -4.02
C THR A 162 4.80 12.17 -3.87
N THR A 163 4.50 11.46 -2.77
CA THR A 163 3.15 11.03 -2.42
C THR A 163 2.84 11.42 -1.00
N VAL A 164 1.73 12.12 -0.81
CA VAL A 164 1.14 12.44 0.48
C VAL A 164 -0.22 11.76 0.53
N ILE A 165 -0.43 10.90 1.50
CA ILE A 165 -1.71 10.28 1.78
C ILE A 165 -2.22 10.90 3.07
N ALA A 166 -3.27 11.72 2.99
CA ALA A 166 -3.89 12.32 4.16
C ALA A 166 -5.19 11.59 4.51
N SER A 167 -5.40 11.36 5.80
CA SER A 167 -6.65 10.84 6.34
C SER A 167 -7.34 11.94 7.16
N THR A 168 -8.56 12.29 6.76
CA THR A 168 -9.41 13.28 7.43
C THR A 168 -10.12 12.69 8.66
N ALA A 169 -10.25 11.37 8.72
CA ALA A 169 -10.90 10.65 9.82
C ALA A 169 -10.04 10.59 11.09
N ASP A 170 -8.71 10.49 10.95
CA ASP A 170 -7.78 10.41 12.09
C ASP A 170 -6.73 11.53 12.11
N GLY A 171 -6.77 12.44 11.14
CA GLY A 171 -5.89 13.60 11.04
C GLY A 171 -4.43 13.26 10.76
N ARG A 172 -4.15 12.10 10.13
CA ARG A 172 -2.78 11.65 9.84
C ARG A 172 -2.38 11.84 8.38
N ILE A 173 -1.07 11.92 8.18
CA ILE A 173 -0.43 12.08 6.88
C ILE A 173 0.67 11.04 6.77
N VAL A 174 0.55 10.17 5.75
CA VAL A 174 1.59 9.21 5.36
C VAL A 174 2.27 9.75 4.12
N THR A 175 3.59 9.66 4.10
CA THR A 175 4.38 10.06 2.94
C THR A 175 5.20 8.87 2.46
N ASP A 176 5.62 8.90 1.20
CA ASP A 176 6.54 7.94 0.59
C ASP A 176 8.00 8.05 1.11
N ASN A 177 8.24 8.91 2.11
CA ASN A 177 9.50 9.00 2.83
C ASN A 177 9.60 7.87 3.88
N PRO A 178 10.75 7.17 4.03
CA PRO A 178 10.93 6.17 5.07
C PRO A 178 10.76 6.77 6.48
N MET A 179 9.56 6.64 7.03
CA MET A 179 9.24 7.01 8.41
C MET A 179 9.79 5.95 9.38
N HIS A 180 10.35 6.43 10.49
CA HIS A 180 10.97 5.64 11.57
C HIS A 180 10.04 4.51 12.09
N PRO A 181 10.57 3.32 12.45
CA PRO A 181 9.85 2.05 12.58
C PRO A 181 8.77 1.89 13.68
N ASP A 182 8.30 2.93 14.34
CA ASP A 182 7.35 2.78 15.44
C ASP A 182 6.01 3.50 15.20
N ARG A 183 4.99 2.68 14.93
CA ARG A 183 3.52 2.86 15.15
C ARG A 183 2.60 3.02 13.91
N ARG A 184 2.04 1.85 13.55
CA ARG A 184 0.61 1.47 13.54
C ARG A 184 -0.42 2.07 12.54
N SER A 185 -1.15 1.08 12.00
CA SER A 185 -2.60 0.91 11.77
C SER A 185 -3.31 1.77 10.73
N GLY A 186 -3.82 1.08 9.72
CA GLY A 186 -4.60 1.62 8.62
C GLY A 186 -6.06 1.90 8.96
N GLN A 187 -6.61 2.86 8.23
CA GLN A 187 -8.01 3.09 7.84
C GLN A 187 -8.06 4.32 6.90
N ASP A 188 -9.16 4.44 6.17
CA ASP A 188 -9.46 5.09 4.89
C ASP A 188 -8.80 6.48 4.60
N PHE A 189 -8.52 6.76 3.31
CA PHE A 189 -7.60 7.85 2.89
C PHE A 189 -7.88 8.44 1.49
N VAL A 190 -7.26 9.61 1.24
CA VAL A 190 -7.12 10.26 -0.07
C VAL A 190 -5.65 10.23 -0.50
N ILE A 191 -5.38 9.79 -1.73
CA ILE A 191 -4.00 9.67 -2.27
C ILE A 191 -3.68 10.91 -3.07
N MET A 192 -2.59 11.59 -2.72
CA MET A 192 -2.18 12.82 -3.37
C MET A 192 -0.79 12.61 -3.96
N THR A 193 -0.68 12.80 -5.27
CA THR A 193 0.62 12.84 -5.97
C THR A 193 0.84 14.28 -6.42
N SER A 194 1.88 14.95 -5.90
CA SER A 194 2.32 16.22 -6.47
C SER A 194 3.20 15.95 -7.68
N ALA A 195 2.90 16.60 -8.81
CA ALA A 195 3.68 16.56 -10.04
C ALA A 195 5.11 17.10 -9.85
#